data_AF-A0A661SW33-F1
#
_entry.id   AF-A0A661SW33-F1
#
_cell.length_a   1.000
_cell.length_b   1.000
_cell.length_c   1.000
_cell.angle_alpha   90.00
_cell.angle_beta   90.00
_cell.angle_gamma   90.00
#
_symmetry.space_group_name_H-M   'P 1'
#
loop_
_entity.id
_entity.type
_entity.pdbx_description
1 polymer ?
#
loop_
_entity_poly.entity_id
_entity_poly.type
_entity_poly.pdbx_seq_one_letter_code
_entity_poly.pdbx_strand_id
1 'polypeptide(L)'
;MSDLDKYFRPPSEENDHPKLRFWKELMNRPEVGKVLFELRRERDGLTFRPAKMYIHLLYQDGNEPQCDSEDWDDDLNRTLTEMEIPAISADNEKKRFGLMLKGLLEKPGIMFGNAVFNTVLLDMLRNSGFGAMREVREKLERIHRSHPDKCVHCRFFKLT
;
A
#
# COMPACT_ATOMS: atom_id res chain seq x y z
N MET A 1 8.78 -28.09 3.73
CA MET A 1 8.16 -26.75 3.61
C MET A 1 7.60 -26.67 2.19
N SER A 2 6.31 -26.39 2.08
CA SER A 2 5.50 -26.72 0.90
C SER A 2 5.68 -25.77 -0.27
N ASP A 3 5.76 -26.36 -1.45
CA ASP A 3 5.69 -25.82 -2.83
C ASP A 3 4.39 -25.03 -3.15
N LEU A 4 3.69 -24.53 -2.13
CA LEU A 4 2.48 -23.70 -2.21
C LEU A 4 2.81 -22.23 -2.47
N ASP A 5 3.97 -21.76 -2.03
CA ASP A 5 4.41 -20.38 -2.24
C ASP A 5 4.50 -20.01 -3.74
N LYS A 6 4.72 -20.98 -4.63
CA LYS A 6 4.76 -20.74 -6.08
C LYS A 6 3.39 -20.36 -6.67
N TYR A 7 2.30 -20.76 -6.02
CA TYR A 7 0.93 -20.49 -6.51
C TYR A 7 0.38 -19.16 -5.99
N PHE A 8 0.96 -18.63 -4.90
CA PHE A 8 0.57 -17.34 -4.31
C PHE A 8 1.51 -16.20 -4.69
N ARG A 9 2.65 -16.50 -5.34
CA ARG A 9 3.43 -15.47 -6.03
C ARG A 9 2.69 -15.13 -7.31
N PRO A 10 2.08 -13.93 -7.44
CA PRO A 10 1.69 -13.48 -8.75
C PRO A 10 2.94 -13.57 -9.65
N PRO A 11 2.83 -14.01 -10.91
CA PRO A 11 3.93 -13.90 -11.84
C PRO A 11 4.39 -12.44 -11.78
N SER A 12 5.63 -12.22 -11.33
CA SER A 12 6.22 -10.89 -11.42
C SER A 12 6.46 -10.67 -12.91
N GLU A 13 5.43 -10.19 -13.61
CA GLU A 13 5.67 -9.51 -14.88
C GLU A 13 6.73 -8.47 -14.56
N GLU A 14 7.90 -8.63 -15.17
CA GLU A 14 9.00 -7.72 -14.97
C GLU A 14 8.48 -6.32 -15.33
N ASN A 15 8.36 -5.46 -14.31
CA ASN A 15 7.79 -4.14 -14.52
C ASN A 15 8.74 -3.35 -15.44
N ASP A 16 8.35 -3.16 -16.70
CA ASP A 16 9.14 -2.43 -17.70
C ASP A 16 8.84 -0.92 -17.70
N HIS A 17 8.50 -0.35 -16.54
CA HIS A 17 8.27 1.09 -16.42
C HIS A 17 9.52 1.87 -16.85
N PRO A 18 9.43 2.81 -17.81
CA PRO A 18 10.61 3.57 -18.28
C PRO A 18 11.38 4.27 -17.15
N LYS A 19 10.64 4.81 -16.17
CA LYS A 19 11.23 5.42 -14.98
C LYS A 19 11.99 4.43 -14.11
N LEU A 20 11.49 3.20 -13.98
CA LEU A 20 12.19 2.16 -13.23
C LEU A 20 13.50 1.78 -13.91
N ARG A 21 13.53 1.67 -15.24
CA ARG A 21 14.78 1.42 -15.99
C ARG A 21 15.81 2.51 -15.73
N PHE A 22 15.39 3.76 -15.83
CA PHE A 22 16.22 4.92 -15.54
C PHE A 22 16.75 4.89 -14.09
N TRP A 23 15.89 4.65 -13.11
CA TRP A 23 16.32 4.55 -11.72
C TRP A 23 17.25 3.36 -11.47
N LYS A 24 16.98 2.18 -12.04
CA LYS A 24 17.88 1.02 -11.94
C LYS A 24 19.27 1.36 -12.47
N GLU A 25 19.36 2.05 -13.60
CA GLU A 25 20.64 2.51 -14.14
C GLU A 25 21.36 3.47 -13.17
N LEU A 26 20.64 4.44 -12.60
CA LEU A 26 21.22 5.37 -11.62
C LEU A 26 21.69 4.67 -10.34
N MET A 27 20.86 3.77 -9.80
CA MET A 27 21.13 3.06 -8.54
C MET A 27 22.32 2.09 -8.65
N ASN A 28 22.60 1.58 -9.86
CA ASN A 28 23.71 0.66 -10.11
C ASN A 28 25.05 1.38 -10.32
N ARG A 29 25.08 2.72 -10.29
CA ARG A 29 26.32 3.46 -10.42
C ARG A 29 27.21 3.26 -9.19
N PRO A 30 28.53 3.05 -9.36
CA PRO A 30 29.44 2.72 -8.27
C PRO A 30 29.56 3.84 -7.23
N GLU A 31 29.29 5.09 -7.59
CA GLU A 31 29.28 6.23 -6.68
C GLU A 31 28.10 6.22 -5.70
N VAL A 32 27.00 5.50 -6.00
CA VAL A 32 25.80 5.49 -5.16
C VAL A 32 26.04 4.58 -3.95
N GLY A 33 25.96 5.17 -2.76
CA GLY A 33 26.09 4.45 -1.49
C GLY A 33 24.76 3.99 -0.93
N LYS A 34 23.72 4.82 -1.04
CA LYS A 34 22.41 4.52 -0.48
C LYS A 34 21.30 5.10 -1.32
N VAL A 35 20.22 4.35 -1.45
CA VAL A 35 18.98 4.78 -2.10
C VAL A 35 17.89 4.90 -1.05
N LEU A 36 17.15 6.01 -1.06
CA LEU A 36 16.02 6.24 -0.16
C LEU A 36 14.78 6.67 -0.93
N PHE A 37 13.63 6.19 -0.47
CA PHE A 37 12.32 6.55 -1.02
C PHE A 37 11.64 7.63 -0.18
N GLU A 38 11.00 8.60 -0.82
CA GLU A 38 10.13 9.56 -0.16
C GLU A 38 8.79 9.72 -0.87
N LEU A 39 7.71 9.51 -0.15
CA LEU A 39 6.36 9.86 -0.54
C LEU A 39 6.03 11.28 -0.12
N ARG A 40 5.64 12.15 -1.08
CA ARG A 40 5.06 13.46 -0.80
C ARG A 40 3.63 13.53 -1.32
N ARG A 41 2.75 14.11 -0.51
CA ARG A 41 1.36 14.38 -0.88
C ARG A 41 0.93 15.67 -0.23
N GLU A 42 1.12 16.76 -0.95
CA GLU A 42 0.83 18.12 -0.47
C GLU A 42 -0.67 18.37 -0.40
N ARG A 43 -1.08 19.14 0.61
CA ARG A 43 -2.45 19.67 0.66
C ARG A 43 -2.58 20.79 -0.36
N ASP A 44 -3.72 20.82 -1.05
CA ASP A 44 -4.08 21.87 -1.99
C ASP A 44 -5.51 22.34 -1.70
N GLY A 45 -5.60 23.41 -0.90
CA GLY A 45 -6.86 23.91 -0.36
C GLY A 45 -7.61 22.86 0.47
N LEU A 46 -8.82 22.53 0.03
CA LEU A 46 -9.68 21.50 0.65
C LEU A 46 -9.35 20.07 0.19
N THR A 47 -8.40 19.91 -0.72
CA THR A 47 -8.03 18.62 -1.34
C THR A 47 -6.55 18.31 -1.15
N PHE A 48 -6.09 17.23 -1.77
CA PHE A 48 -4.67 16.88 -1.83
C PHE A 48 -4.26 16.76 -3.28
N ARG A 49 -3.03 17.18 -3.59
CA ARG A 49 -2.42 16.86 -4.88
C ARG A 49 -2.24 15.35 -5.04
N PRO A 50 -2.10 14.86 -6.29
CA PRO A 50 -1.63 13.52 -6.53
C PRO A 50 -0.37 13.24 -5.69
N ALA A 51 -0.29 12.01 -5.18
CA ALA A 51 0.90 11.60 -4.45
C ALA A 51 2.06 11.48 -5.44
N LYS A 52 3.26 11.86 -4.99
CA LYS A 52 4.50 11.76 -5.76
C LYS A 52 5.52 10.95 -5.01
N MET A 53 6.28 10.16 -5.77
CA MET A 53 7.41 9.37 -5.32
C MET A 53 8.69 10.10 -5.65
N TYR A 54 9.62 10.13 -4.70
CA TYR A 54 10.95 10.68 -4.87
C TYR A 54 11.98 9.61 -4.53
N ILE A 55 13.00 9.46 -5.38
CA ILE A 55 14.16 8.62 -5.12
C ILE A 55 15.35 9.52 -4.86
N HIS A 56 15.94 9.35 -3.67
CA HIS A 56 17.13 10.06 -3.24
C HIS A 56 18.33 9.13 -3.33
N LEU A 57 19.35 9.54 -4.07
CA LEU A 57 20.62 8.84 -4.24
C LEU A 57 21.67 9.56 -3.40
N LEU A 58 22.17 8.89 -2.37
CA LEU A 58 23.25 9.38 -1.53
C LEU A 58 24.58 8.80 -2.02
N TYR A 59 25.49 9.67 -2.45
CA TYR A 59 26.78 9.27 -2.98
C TYR A 59 27.81 9.03 -1.87
N GLN A 60 28.73 8.08 -2.10
CA GLN A 60 29.77 7.72 -1.13
C GLN A 60 30.91 8.73 -1.07
N ASP A 61 31.12 9.46 -2.16
CA ASP A 61 32.20 10.44 -2.35
C ASP A 61 31.87 11.83 -1.76
N GLY A 62 30.71 11.97 -1.12
CA GLY A 62 30.25 13.24 -0.55
C GLY A 62 29.71 14.22 -1.58
N ASN A 63 29.52 13.80 -2.84
CA ASN A 63 28.83 14.59 -3.84
C ASN A 63 27.39 14.92 -3.42
N GLU A 64 26.85 15.99 -4.00
CA GLU A 64 25.48 16.43 -3.70
C GLU A 64 24.46 15.31 -3.98
N PRO A 65 23.56 15.01 -3.03
CA PRO A 65 22.51 14.02 -3.23
C PRO A 65 21.70 14.32 -4.49
N GLN A 66 21.54 13.32 -5.35
CA GLN A 66 20.64 13.44 -6.50
C GLN A 66 19.23 13.01 -6.09
N CYS A 67 18.24 13.76 -6.55
CA CYS A 67 16.83 13.48 -6.30
C CYS A 67 16.08 13.51 -7.62
N ASP A 68 15.25 12.52 -7.87
CA ASP A 68 14.37 12.46 -9.02
C ASP A 68 12.97 11.98 -8.59
N SER A 69 11.94 12.31 -9.36
CA SER A 69 10.55 12.09 -8.96
C SER A 69 9.66 11.54 -10.06
N GLU A 70 8.59 10.87 -9.66
CA GLU A 70 7.51 10.38 -10.51
C GLU A 70 6.17 10.52 -9.77
N ASP A 71 5.06 10.60 -10.51
CA ASP A 71 3.74 10.46 -9.91
C ASP A 71 3.57 9.06 -9.30
N TRP A 72 2.75 8.94 -8.26
CA TRP A 72 2.53 7.66 -7.59
C TRP A 72 1.92 6.63 -8.55
N ASP A 73 2.58 5.49 -8.63
CA ASP A 73 2.16 4.32 -9.39
C ASP A 73 2.35 3.07 -8.51
N ASP A 74 1.29 2.27 -8.38
CA ASP A 74 1.27 1.12 -7.47
C ASP A 74 2.25 0.01 -7.90
N ASP A 75 2.39 -0.21 -9.22
CA ASP A 75 3.26 -1.26 -9.77
C ASP A 75 4.73 -0.85 -9.68
N LEU A 76 5.02 0.43 -9.91
CA LEU A 76 6.35 1.00 -9.70
C LEU A 76 6.74 0.94 -8.22
N ASN A 77 5.85 1.36 -7.31
CA ASN A 77 6.08 1.28 -5.88
C ASN A 77 6.32 -0.17 -5.40
N ARG A 78 5.51 -1.11 -5.89
CA ARG A 78 5.66 -2.55 -5.60
C ARG A 78 7.06 -3.04 -5.96
N THR A 79 7.55 -2.66 -7.14
CA THR A 79 8.89 -3.06 -7.59
C THR A 79 9.98 -2.44 -6.71
N LEU A 80 9.84 -1.17 -6.33
CA LEU A 80 10.77 -0.52 -5.39
C LEU A 80 10.77 -1.18 -4.01
N THR A 81 9.62 -1.71 -3.55
CA THR A 81 9.52 -2.47 -2.29
C THR A 81 10.20 -3.84 -2.42
N GLU A 82 10.01 -4.53 -3.55
CA GLU A 82 10.66 -5.81 -3.86
C GLU A 82 12.19 -5.66 -3.99
N MET A 83 12.67 -4.48 -4.39
CA MET A 83 14.09 -4.10 -4.37
C MET A 83 14.60 -3.70 -2.98
N GLU A 84 13.79 -3.85 -1.93
CA GLU A 84 14.11 -3.51 -0.53
C GLU A 84 14.54 -2.05 -0.33
N ILE A 85 14.08 -1.12 -1.17
CA ILE A 85 14.40 0.31 -1.04
C ILE A 85 13.59 0.89 0.13
N PRO A 86 14.24 1.33 1.21
CA PRO A 86 13.54 1.82 2.39
C PRO A 86 13.08 3.27 2.19
N ALA A 87 12.00 3.66 2.85
CA ALA A 87 11.66 5.07 2.93
C ALA A 87 12.67 5.85 3.79
N ILE A 88 12.74 7.18 3.57
CA ILE A 88 13.59 8.10 4.33
C ILE A 88 13.31 8.10 5.85
N SER A 89 12.11 7.69 6.27
CA SER A 89 11.71 7.63 7.67
C SER A 89 10.56 6.65 7.89
N ALA A 90 10.40 6.19 9.14
CA ALA A 90 9.30 5.30 9.53
C ALA A 90 7.91 5.93 9.28
N ASP A 91 7.77 7.25 9.46
CA ASP A 91 6.51 7.93 9.16
C ASP A 91 6.23 8.03 7.66
N ASN A 92 7.28 8.10 6.83
CA ASN A 92 7.13 8.04 5.39
C ASN A 92 6.76 6.61 4.93
N GLU A 93 7.37 5.58 5.55
CA GLU A 93 7.02 4.17 5.32
C GLU A 93 5.57 3.87 5.68
N LYS A 94 5.06 4.40 6.82
CA LYS A 94 3.64 4.29 7.18
C LYS A 94 2.72 4.88 6.10
N LYS A 95 3.08 6.03 5.53
CA LYS A 95 2.29 6.67 4.46
C LYS A 95 2.34 5.83 3.17
N ARG A 96 3.53 5.36 2.78
CA ARG A 96 3.74 4.46 1.64
C ARG A 96 2.88 3.21 1.76
N PHE A 97 2.95 2.54 2.91
CA PHE A 97 2.14 1.36 3.21
C PHE A 97 0.64 1.65 3.18
N GLY A 98 0.20 2.77 3.76
CA GLY A 98 -1.21 3.16 3.74
C GLY A 98 -1.75 3.40 2.33
N LEU A 99 -0.94 4.00 1.44
CA LEU A 99 -1.34 4.25 0.05
C LEU A 99 -1.37 2.96 -0.77
N MET A 100 -0.38 2.09 -0.57
CA MET A 100 -0.35 0.74 -1.16
C MET A 100 -1.58 -0.08 -0.73
N LEU A 101 -1.91 -0.08 0.57
CA LEU A 101 -3.12 -0.74 1.07
C LEU A 101 -4.39 -0.17 0.42
N LYS A 102 -4.46 1.15 0.25
CA LYS A 102 -5.61 1.77 -0.43
C LYS A 102 -5.78 1.17 -1.83
N GLY A 103 -4.73 1.15 -2.65
CA GLY A 103 -4.79 0.60 -4.01
C GLY A 103 -5.16 -0.89 -4.05
N LEU A 104 -4.58 -1.68 -3.15
CA LEU A 104 -4.87 -3.12 -3.04
C LEU A 104 -6.33 -3.42 -2.66
N LEU A 105 -6.94 -2.59 -1.80
CA LEU A 105 -8.27 -2.83 -1.25
C LEU A 105 -9.39 -2.15 -2.09
N GLU A 106 -9.07 -1.16 -2.91
CA GLU A 106 -10.04 -0.45 -3.75
C GLU A 106 -10.68 -1.37 -4.80
N LYS A 107 -9.88 -2.20 -5.49
CA LYS A 107 -10.39 -3.17 -6.49
C LYS A 107 -11.36 -4.21 -5.88
N PRO A 108 -11.01 -4.93 -4.80
CA PRO A 108 -11.95 -5.82 -4.12
C PRO A 108 -13.20 -5.12 -3.60
N GLY A 109 -13.07 -3.91 -3.05
CA GLY A 109 -14.19 -3.13 -2.55
C GLY A 109 -15.23 -2.83 -3.63
N ILE A 110 -14.78 -2.49 -4.84
CA ILE A 110 -15.65 -2.25 -6.01
C ILE A 110 -16.32 -3.56 -6.45
N MET A 111 -15.56 -4.67 -6.55
CA MET A 111 -16.08 -5.93 -7.08
C MET A 111 -17.08 -6.64 -6.17
N PHE A 112 -16.84 -6.64 -4.85
CA PHE A 112 -17.65 -7.40 -3.88
C PHE A 112 -18.63 -6.53 -3.09
N GLY A 113 -18.55 -5.20 -3.27
CA GLY A 113 -19.27 -4.23 -2.48
C GLY A 113 -18.66 -4.02 -1.09
N ASN A 114 -18.68 -2.75 -0.64
CA ASN A 114 -18.03 -2.31 0.60
C ASN A 114 -18.46 -3.11 1.83
N ALA A 115 -19.72 -3.55 1.91
CA ALA A 115 -20.23 -4.27 3.08
C ALA A 115 -19.62 -5.67 3.23
N VAL A 116 -19.56 -6.45 2.15
CA VAL A 116 -19.02 -7.81 2.15
C VAL A 116 -17.52 -7.77 2.35
N PHE A 117 -16.83 -6.90 1.59
CA PHE A 117 -15.39 -6.71 1.70
C PHE A 117 -14.95 -6.32 3.12
N ASN A 118 -15.61 -5.32 3.72
CA ASN A 118 -15.29 -4.90 5.09
C ASN A 118 -15.52 -6.01 6.10
N THR A 119 -16.56 -6.82 5.94
CA THR A 119 -16.85 -7.94 6.86
C THR A 119 -15.76 -9.00 6.80
N VAL A 120 -15.34 -9.39 5.59
CA VAL A 120 -14.27 -10.37 5.38
C VAL A 120 -12.92 -9.83 5.86
N LEU A 121 -12.60 -8.57 5.56
CA LEU A 121 -11.36 -7.94 6.00
C LEU A 121 -11.29 -7.84 7.52
N LEU A 122 -12.38 -7.45 8.18
CA LEU A 122 -12.44 -7.40 9.65
C LEU A 122 -12.31 -8.78 10.28
N ASP A 123 -12.94 -9.79 9.68
CA ASP A 123 -12.82 -11.17 10.15
C ASP A 123 -11.39 -11.69 9.98
N MET A 124 -10.76 -11.45 8.83
CA MET A 124 -9.35 -11.77 8.58
C MET A 124 -8.44 -11.06 9.58
N LEU A 125 -8.62 -9.76 9.82
CA LEU A 125 -7.78 -9.01 10.76
C LEU A 125 -7.93 -9.53 12.20
N ARG A 126 -9.16 -9.86 12.62
CA ARG A 126 -9.43 -10.41 13.96
C ARG A 126 -8.84 -11.80 14.16
N ASN A 127 -8.90 -12.64 13.12
CA ASN A 127 -8.45 -14.03 13.17
C ASN A 127 -6.97 -14.19 12.79
N SER A 128 -6.34 -13.15 12.25
CA SER A 128 -4.89 -13.09 11.99
C SER A 128 -4.09 -12.73 13.25
N GLY A 129 -2.76 -12.87 13.17
CA GLY A 129 -1.83 -12.39 14.20
C GLY A 129 -1.94 -10.89 14.52
N PHE A 130 -2.55 -10.09 13.63
CA PHE A 130 -2.79 -8.67 13.87
C PHE A 130 -3.81 -8.41 14.99
N GLY A 131 -4.80 -9.28 15.20
CA GLY A 131 -5.77 -9.17 16.30
C GLY A 131 -5.14 -9.32 17.70
N ALA A 132 -3.93 -9.89 17.77
CA ALA A 132 -3.17 -10.03 18.99
C ALA A 132 -2.50 -8.70 19.43
N MET A 133 -2.24 -7.81 18.47
CA MET A 133 -1.56 -6.54 18.72
C MET A 133 -2.50 -5.54 19.41
N ARG A 134 -2.08 -5.00 20.56
CA ARG A 134 -2.91 -4.11 21.40
C ARG A 134 -3.52 -2.94 20.61
N GLU A 135 -2.70 -2.24 19.85
CA GLU A 135 -3.12 -1.06 19.07
C GLU A 135 -4.16 -1.39 17.99
N VAL A 136 -4.05 -2.58 17.39
CA VAL A 136 -4.99 -3.05 16.36
C VAL A 136 -6.28 -3.52 17.03
N ARG A 137 -6.17 -4.27 18.14
CA ARG A 137 -7.32 -4.74 18.92
C ARG A 137 -8.18 -3.59 19.42
N GLU A 138 -7.58 -2.56 20.01
CA GLU A 138 -8.28 -1.36 20.49
C GLU A 138 -9.08 -0.67 19.37
N LYS A 139 -8.56 -0.68 18.13
CA LYS A 139 -9.26 -0.15 16.96
C LYS A 139 -10.37 -1.09 16.47
N LEU A 140 -10.11 -2.40 16.42
CA LEU A 140 -11.06 -3.43 15.97
C LEU A 140 -12.26 -3.58 16.91
N GLU A 141 -12.08 -3.33 18.21
CA GLU A 141 -13.16 -3.33 19.23
C GLU A 141 -14.13 -2.16 19.04
N ARG A 142 -13.62 -1.00 18.59
CA ARG A 142 -14.46 0.17 18.30
C ARG A 142 -15.35 -0.03 17.06
N ILE A 143 -14.91 -0.88 16.13
CA ILE A 143 -15.68 -1.22 14.94
C ILE A 143 -16.75 -2.26 15.33
N HIS A 144 -17.94 -1.77 15.67
CA HIS A 144 -19.09 -2.63 15.93
C HIS A 144 -19.44 -3.43 14.67
N ARG A 145 -19.68 -4.74 14.82
CA ARG A 145 -20.34 -5.52 13.77
C ARG A 145 -21.73 -4.92 13.60
N SER A 146 -21.96 -4.21 12.49
CA SER A 146 -23.32 -4.09 11.96
C SER A 146 -23.80 -5.51 11.69
N HIS A 147 -24.58 -6.07 12.62
CA HIS A 147 -25.25 -7.34 12.38
C HIS A 147 -26.23 -7.11 11.22
N PRO A 148 -26.10 -7.83 10.10
CA PRO A 148 -27.09 -7.75 9.01
C PRO A 148 -28.49 -8.17 9.48
N ASP A 149 -28.60 -8.83 10.64
CA ASP A 149 -29.85 -9.33 11.21
C ASP A 149 -30.76 -8.23 11.81
N LYS A 150 -30.33 -6.96 11.82
CA LYS A 150 -31.14 -5.84 12.32
C LYS A 150 -31.49 -4.82 11.24
N CYS A 151 -31.82 -5.27 10.02
CA CYS A 151 -32.60 -4.43 9.12
C CYS A 151 -34.07 -4.45 9.57
N VAL A 152 -34.43 -3.52 10.47
CA VAL A 152 -35.81 -3.34 10.96
C VAL A 152 -36.77 -2.79 9.88
N HIS A 153 -36.29 -2.62 8.63
CA HIS A 153 -37.03 -2.04 7.52
C HIS A 153 -37.32 -2.98 6.34
N CYS A 154 -36.90 -4.25 6.37
CA CYS A 154 -37.31 -5.24 5.36
C CYS A 154 -38.67 -5.90 5.71
N ARG A 155 -39.70 -5.10 5.98
CA ARG A 155 -41.08 -5.56 6.24
C ARG A 155 -42.09 -5.05 5.22
N PHE A 156 -41.76 -4.96 3.94
CA PHE A 156 -42.78 -4.74 2.90
C PHE A 156 -42.42 -5.44 1.60
N PHE A 157 -42.53 -6.76 1.58
CA PHE A 157 -42.88 -7.53 0.38
C PHE A 157 -43.42 -8.90 0.83
N LYS A 158 -44.68 -8.92 1.25
CA LYS A 158 -45.51 -10.11 1.09
C LYS A 158 -46.47 -9.80 -0.04
N LEU A 159 -46.18 -10.38 -1.20
CA LEU A 159 -47.12 -10.49 -2.32
C LEU A 159 -48.19 -11.51 -1.91
N THR A 160 -49.42 -11.03 -1.78
CA THR A 160 -50.66 -11.77 -2.01
C THR A 160 -51.53 -10.87 -2.87
#